data_AF-A0A9E5UXI4-F1
#
_entry.id   AF-A0A9E5UXI4-F1
#
_cell.length_a   1.000
_cell.length_b   1.000
_cell.length_c   1.000
_cell.angle_alpha   90.00
_cell.angle_beta   90.00
_cell.angle_gamma   90.00
#
_symmetry.space_group_name_H-M   'P 1'
#
loop_
_entity.id
_entity.type
_entity.pdbx_description
1 polymer ?
#
loop_
_entity_poly.entity_id
_entity_poly.type
_entity_poly.pdbx_seq_one_letter_code
_entity_poly.pdbx_strand_id
1 'polypeptide(L)'
;MDTFAFIFHPVSIKEDTARKFPLAGRLLSERQINFFSRFFPPLYISEINGVVSTSTDNVLRGWFLAIPYTPPTMLRLPLNEVYNKLVACGRKAEKLGARILGLGAYTSVVGDAGATVAQRLDIPVTTGDSYTVYMAVQAARVAAQTMGADLRQG
;
A
#
# COMPACT_ATOMS: atom_id res chain seq x y z
N MET A 1 -16.71 -11.47 -10.96
CA MET A 1 -16.45 -10.31 -10.07
C MET A 1 -14.96 -10.23 -9.88
N ASP A 2 -14.35 -9.14 -10.34
CA ASP A 2 -12.92 -8.94 -10.21
C ASP A 2 -12.59 -8.42 -8.81
N THR A 3 -11.50 -8.91 -8.26
CA THR A 3 -11.12 -8.63 -6.87
C THR A 3 -9.67 -8.20 -6.74
N PHE A 4 -9.42 -7.26 -5.84
CA PHE A 4 -8.07 -6.74 -5.59
C PHE A 4 -7.79 -6.60 -4.10
N ALA A 5 -6.52 -6.51 -3.75
CA ALA A 5 -6.10 -6.01 -2.45
C ALA A 5 -5.04 -4.94 -2.62
N PHE A 6 -4.97 -4.02 -1.65
CA PHE A 6 -3.97 -2.97 -1.63
C PHE A 6 -3.31 -2.93 -0.24
N ILE A 7 -1.98 -3.03 -0.23
CA ILE A 7 -1.18 -2.93 0.99
C ILE A 7 -0.62 -1.52 1.09
N PHE A 8 -0.80 -0.90 2.25
CA PHE A 8 -0.14 0.35 2.59
C PHE A 8 0.50 0.27 3.98
N HIS A 9 1.03 1.40 4.43
CA HIS A 9 1.75 1.52 5.68
C HIS A 9 1.37 2.83 6.40
N PRO A 10 1.49 2.90 7.74
CA PRO A 10 1.31 4.16 8.45
C PRO A 10 2.34 5.20 8.01
N VAL A 11 1.93 6.46 7.96
CA VAL A 11 2.80 7.61 7.71
C VAL A 11 3.36 8.11 9.05
N SER A 12 2.50 8.23 10.06
CA SER A 12 2.88 8.60 11.42
C SER A 12 2.55 7.44 12.35
N ILE A 13 3.59 6.78 12.89
CA ILE A 13 3.39 5.60 13.74
C ILE A 13 2.50 5.93 14.95
N LYS A 14 2.64 7.13 15.52
CA LYS A 14 1.90 7.53 16.72
C LYS A 14 0.44 7.80 16.40
N GLU A 15 0.20 8.65 15.39
CA GLU A 15 -1.15 9.06 15.03
C GLU A 15 -1.96 7.92 14.43
N ASP A 16 -1.39 7.16 13.50
CA ASP A 16 -2.10 6.07 12.84
C ASP A 16 -2.40 4.95 13.84
N THR A 17 -1.50 4.68 14.79
CA THR A 17 -1.77 3.77 15.90
C THR A 17 -2.84 4.31 16.84
N ALA A 18 -2.84 5.60 17.17
CA ALA A 18 -3.87 6.19 18.02
C ALA A 18 -5.26 6.16 17.37
N ARG A 19 -5.34 6.34 16.05
CA ARG A 19 -6.61 6.23 15.31
C ARG A 19 -7.16 4.80 15.32
N LYS A 20 -6.31 3.79 15.12
CA LYS A 20 -6.74 2.38 15.03
C LYS A 20 -6.83 1.68 16.40
N PHE A 21 -5.94 2.03 17.32
CA PHE A 21 -5.77 1.45 18.65
C PHE A 21 -5.57 2.57 19.69
N PRO A 22 -6.64 3.28 20.09
CA PRO A 22 -6.54 4.49 20.92
C PRO A 22 -5.76 4.30 22.22
N LEU A 23 -5.95 3.16 22.92
CA LEU A 23 -5.23 2.87 24.14
C LEU A 23 -3.72 2.70 23.90
N ALA A 24 -3.32 1.92 22.89
CA ALA A 24 -1.92 1.71 22.56
C ALA A 24 -1.26 3.01 22.08
N GLY A 25 -1.94 3.76 21.20
CA GLY A 25 -1.46 5.05 20.72
C GLY A 25 -1.35 6.10 21.81
N ARG A 26 -2.18 6.04 22.87
CA ARG A 26 -2.07 6.93 24.03
C ARG A 26 -0.92 6.52 24.97
N LEU A 27 -0.81 5.23 25.29
CA LEU A 27 0.07 4.74 26.36
C LEU A 27 1.52 4.49 25.92
N LEU A 28 1.74 4.05 24.68
CA LEU A 28 3.07 3.65 24.22
C LEU A 28 3.79 4.81 23.54
N SER A 29 5.08 4.98 23.82
CA SER A 29 5.95 5.89 23.06
C SER A 29 6.14 5.40 21.62
N GLU A 30 6.56 6.28 20.71
CA GLU A 30 6.85 5.90 19.32
C GLU A 30 7.89 4.78 19.21
N ARG A 31 8.91 4.80 20.08
CA ARG A 31 9.93 3.74 20.12
C ARG A 31 9.32 2.40 20.51
N GLN A 32 8.43 2.38 21.50
CA GLN A 32 7.71 1.18 21.90
C GLN A 32 6.79 0.69 20.78
N ILE A 33 6.01 1.57 20.14
CA ILE A 33 5.13 1.17 19.05
C ILE A 33 5.93 0.58 17.88
N ASN A 34 7.02 1.22 17.48
CA ASN A 34 7.92 0.71 16.43
C ASN A 34 8.58 -0.63 16.80
N PHE A 35 8.89 -0.85 18.08
CA PHE A 35 9.45 -2.11 18.54
C PHE A 35 8.39 -3.23 18.49
N PHE A 36 7.21 -2.99 19.07
CA PHE A 36 6.13 -3.98 19.12
C PHE A 36 5.55 -4.27 17.74
N SER A 37 5.57 -3.31 16.81
CA SER A 37 5.04 -3.51 15.47
C SER A 37 5.74 -4.62 14.69
N ARG A 38 7.01 -4.91 15.00
CA ARG A 38 7.78 -6.04 14.44
C ARG A 38 7.03 -7.36 14.60
N PHE A 39 6.48 -7.57 15.78
CA PHE A 39 5.76 -8.79 16.16
C PHE A 39 4.26 -8.70 15.87
N PHE A 40 3.74 -7.50 15.65
CA PHE A 40 2.32 -7.27 15.39
C PHE A 40 1.90 -7.83 14.00
N PRO A 41 0.72 -8.47 13.88
CA PRO A 41 0.30 -9.09 12.63
C PRO A 41 -0.08 -8.06 11.55
N PRO A 42 -0.15 -8.46 10.27
CA PRO A 42 -0.73 -7.64 9.21
C PRO A 42 -2.17 -7.24 9.52
N LEU A 43 -2.48 -5.97 9.27
CA LEU A 43 -3.75 -5.35 9.63
C LEU A 43 -4.76 -5.48 8.51
N TYR A 44 -5.98 -5.86 8.89
CA TYR A 44 -7.15 -5.64 8.04
C TYR A 44 -7.68 -4.24 8.34
N ILE A 45 -7.84 -3.41 7.31
CA ILE A 45 -8.32 -2.05 7.47
C ILE A 45 -9.78 -1.95 7.09
N SER A 46 -10.12 -2.29 5.86
CA SER A 46 -11.49 -2.21 5.36
C SER A 46 -11.71 -3.08 4.12
N GLU A 47 -12.99 -3.38 3.88
CA GLU A 47 -13.47 -3.88 2.60
C GLU A 47 -13.86 -2.70 1.72
N ILE A 48 -13.58 -2.80 0.42
CA ILE A 48 -13.95 -1.82 -0.60
C ILE A 48 -14.99 -2.48 -1.50
N ASN A 49 -16.15 -1.85 -1.60
CA ASN A 49 -17.27 -2.26 -2.44
C ASN A 49 -17.79 -1.06 -3.23
N GLY A 50 -18.57 -1.33 -4.28
CA GLY A 50 -19.26 -0.27 -5.04
C GLY A 50 -18.40 0.45 -6.08
N VAL A 51 -17.21 -0.06 -6.39
CA VAL A 51 -16.42 0.44 -7.51
C VAL A 51 -16.95 -0.19 -8.79
N VAL A 52 -17.48 0.63 -9.70
CA VAL A 52 -18.07 0.17 -10.97
C VAL A 52 -17.30 0.78 -12.13
N SER A 53 -16.87 -0.04 -13.08
CA SER A 53 -16.23 0.42 -14.31
C SER A 53 -17.24 1.16 -15.18
N THR A 54 -16.95 2.42 -15.53
CA THR A 54 -17.82 3.23 -16.40
C THR A 54 -17.84 2.75 -17.85
N SER A 55 -16.88 1.93 -18.27
CA SER A 55 -16.77 1.43 -19.64
C SER A 55 -17.30 0.00 -19.82
N THR A 56 -17.40 -0.77 -18.74
CA THR A 56 -17.76 -2.20 -18.82
C THR A 56 -18.87 -2.63 -17.85
N ASP A 57 -19.34 -1.72 -16.99
CA ASP A 57 -20.26 -1.98 -15.87
C ASP A 57 -19.79 -3.06 -14.88
N ASN A 58 -18.55 -3.53 -15.02
CA ASN A 58 -17.95 -4.49 -14.11
C ASN A 58 -17.81 -3.89 -12.70
N VAL A 59 -18.32 -4.63 -11.71
CA VAL A 59 -18.21 -4.28 -10.30
C VAL A 59 -16.97 -4.92 -9.69
N LEU A 60 -16.15 -4.11 -9.03
CA LEU A 60 -14.98 -4.55 -8.29
C LEU A 60 -15.29 -4.64 -6.79
N ARG A 61 -14.63 -5.61 -6.14
CA ARG A 61 -14.53 -5.71 -4.68
C ARG A 61 -13.07 -5.77 -4.29
N GLY A 62 -12.70 -5.22 -3.15
CA GLY A 62 -11.33 -5.34 -2.70
C GLY A 62 -11.11 -5.10 -1.23
N TRP A 63 -9.84 -5.15 -0.82
CA TRP A 63 -9.47 -5.04 0.57
C TRP A 63 -8.26 -4.14 0.77
N PHE A 64 -8.37 -3.30 1.79
CA PHE A 64 -7.29 -2.48 2.28
C PHE A 64 -6.64 -3.18 3.47
N LEU A 65 -5.35 -3.46 3.30
CA LEU A 65 -4.50 -4.08 4.30
C LEU A 65 -3.34 -3.16 4.63
N ALA A 66 -2.79 -3.29 5.85
CA ALA A 66 -1.61 -2.52 6.22
C ALA A 66 -0.54 -3.39 6.88
N ILE A 67 0.72 -3.11 6.54
CA ILE A 67 1.84 -3.54 7.36
C ILE A 67 2.03 -2.53 8.50
N PRO A 68 2.36 -2.97 9.73
CA PRO A 68 2.48 -2.06 10.86
C PRO A 68 3.85 -1.34 10.92
N TYR A 69 4.48 -1.07 9.77
CA TYR A 69 5.81 -0.46 9.69
C TYR A 69 5.75 0.93 9.08
N THR A 70 6.45 1.90 9.64
CA THR A 70 6.68 3.17 8.92
C THR A 70 7.87 3.03 7.95
N PRO A 71 8.07 3.95 7.00
CA PRO A 71 9.27 3.94 6.15
C PRO A 71 10.58 3.92 6.94
N PRO A 72 10.77 4.73 8.01
CA PRO A 72 11.96 4.64 8.85
C PRO A 72 12.13 3.28 9.53
N THR A 73 11.03 2.61 9.91
CA THR A 73 11.07 1.24 10.46
C THR A 73 11.58 0.27 9.40
N MET A 74 10.98 0.29 8.21
CA MET A 74 11.35 -0.61 7.11
C MET A 74 12.83 -0.48 6.72
N LEU A 75 13.37 0.75 6.73
CA LEU A 75 14.78 1.02 6.46
C LEU A 75 15.75 0.47 7.52
N ARG A 76 15.30 0.31 8.76
CA ARG A 76 16.15 -0.14 9.89
C ARG A 76 16.10 -1.63 10.12
N LEU A 77 15.02 -2.30 9.72
CA LEU A 77 14.87 -3.73 9.90
C LEU A 77 15.68 -4.51 8.85
N PRO A 78 16.15 -5.72 9.17
CA PRO A 78 16.65 -6.63 8.15
C PRO A 78 15.61 -6.81 7.04
N LEU A 79 16.05 -6.70 5.78
CA LEU A 79 15.14 -6.69 4.63
C LEU A 79 14.26 -7.95 4.56
N ASN A 80 14.80 -9.11 4.94
CA ASN A 80 14.03 -10.36 5.05
C ASN A 80 12.87 -10.28 6.05
N GLU A 81 13.01 -9.51 7.14
CA GLU A 81 11.95 -9.31 8.12
C GLU A 81 10.79 -8.48 7.51
N VAL A 82 11.15 -7.47 6.70
CA VAL A 82 10.18 -6.67 5.93
C VAL A 82 9.46 -7.52 4.89
N TYR A 83 10.20 -8.32 4.11
CA TYR A 83 9.61 -9.23 3.13
C TYR A 83 8.67 -10.23 3.77
N ASN A 84 9.05 -10.82 4.91
CA ASN A 84 8.20 -11.78 5.60
C ASN A 84 6.88 -11.13 6.06
N LYS A 85 6.90 -9.87 6.51
CA LYS A 85 5.68 -9.13 6.87
C LYS A 85 4.81 -8.80 5.64
N LEU A 86 5.43 -8.37 4.54
CA LEU A 86 4.73 -8.09 3.27
C LEU A 86 4.07 -9.34 2.72
N VAL A 87 4.79 -10.47 2.68
CA VAL A 87 4.26 -11.77 2.24
C VAL A 87 3.14 -12.24 3.17
N ALA A 88 3.27 -12.07 4.49
CA ALA A 88 2.18 -12.40 5.41
C ALA A 88 0.92 -11.55 5.14
N CYS A 89 1.10 -10.29 4.75
CA CYS A 89 0.01 -9.41 4.33
C CYS A 89 -0.59 -9.85 2.99
N GLY A 90 0.25 -10.21 2.00
CA GLY A 90 -0.19 -10.76 0.72
C GLY A 90 -0.97 -12.07 0.86
N ARG A 91 -0.51 -12.99 1.71
CA ARG A 91 -1.24 -14.23 2.04
C ARG A 91 -2.59 -13.98 2.69
N LYS A 92 -2.73 -12.87 3.42
CA LYS A 92 -4.03 -12.44 3.94
C LYS A 92 -4.93 -11.95 2.81
N ALA A 93 -4.39 -11.24 1.82
CA ALA A 93 -5.13 -10.86 0.62
C ALA A 93 -5.62 -12.09 -0.18
N GLU A 94 -4.77 -13.10 -0.38
CA GLU A 94 -5.13 -14.36 -1.04
C GLU A 94 -6.31 -15.04 -0.33
N LYS A 95 -6.23 -15.15 1.01
CA LYS A 95 -7.31 -15.74 1.83
C LYS A 95 -8.62 -14.97 1.76
N LEU A 96 -8.56 -13.65 1.54
CA LEU A 96 -9.75 -12.82 1.32
C LEU A 96 -10.33 -12.98 -0.09
N GLY A 97 -9.60 -13.63 -1.01
CA GLY A 97 -10.02 -13.86 -2.38
C GLY A 97 -9.58 -12.78 -3.35
N ALA A 98 -8.53 -12.00 -3.03
CA ALA A 98 -7.96 -11.05 -3.98
C ALA A 98 -7.32 -11.78 -5.16
N ARG A 99 -7.52 -11.27 -6.39
CA ARG A 99 -6.91 -11.82 -7.61
C ARG A 99 -5.68 -11.04 -8.07
N ILE A 100 -5.44 -9.87 -7.51
CA ILE A 100 -4.27 -9.04 -7.73
C ILE A 100 -3.94 -8.25 -6.46
N LEU A 101 -2.66 -8.05 -6.20
CA LEU A 101 -2.16 -7.29 -5.07
C LEU A 101 -1.43 -6.03 -5.53
N GLY A 102 -1.90 -4.87 -5.09
CA GLY A 102 -1.16 -3.62 -5.20
C GLY A 102 -0.29 -3.37 -3.96
N LEU A 103 0.98 -3.05 -4.17
CA LEU A 103 1.89 -2.53 -3.16
C LEU A 103 1.89 -1.01 -3.23
N GLY A 104 1.50 -0.34 -2.15
CA GLY A 104 1.41 1.11 -2.09
C GLY A 104 2.63 1.76 -1.42
N ALA A 105 2.99 2.95 -1.92
CA ALA A 105 3.96 3.84 -1.31
C ALA A 105 5.29 3.12 -0.98
N TYR A 106 5.79 3.22 0.26
CA TYR A 106 7.08 2.64 0.59
C TYR A 106 7.09 1.10 0.53
N THR A 107 5.93 0.45 0.51
CA THR A 107 5.85 -1.01 0.37
C THR A 107 6.17 -1.50 -1.04
N SER A 108 6.05 -0.63 -2.06
CA SER A 108 6.41 -0.99 -3.43
C SER A 108 7.89 -0.85 -3.72
N VAL A 109 8.58 0.08 -3.07
CA VAL A 109 10.00 0.40 -3.36
C VAL A 109 10.99 -0.21 -2.38
N VAL A 110 10.54 -0.74 -1.25
CA VAL A 110 11.44 -1.36 -0.28
C VAL A 110 12.04 -2.66 -0.85
N GLY A 111 13.37 -2.70 -0.94
CA GLY A 111 14.11 -3.85 -1.46
C GLY A 111 14.17 -3.89 -2.98
N ASP A 112 13.40 -4.78 -3.60
CA ASP A 112 13.53 -5.22 -5.00
C ASP A 112 12.27 -4.96 -5.83
N ALA A 113 11.63 -3.81 -5.60
CA ALA A 113 10.41 -3.39 -6.30
C ALA A 113 9.24 -4.41 -6.22
N GLY A 114 9.20 -5.20 -5.15
CA GLY A 114 8.17 -6.23 -4.94
C GLY A 114 8.42 -7.56 -5.63
N ALA A 115 9.57 -7.76 -6.30
CA ALA A 115 9.87 -9.02 -7.00
C ALA A 115 9.91 -10.23 -6.04
N THR A 116 10.57 -10.11 -4.89
CA THR A 116 10.59 -11.16 -3.86
C THR A 116 9.19 -11.43 -3.29
N VAL A 117 8.35 -10.40 -3.17
CA VAL A 117 6.96 -10.56 -2.70
C VAL A 117 6.15 -11.32 -3.74
N ALA A 118 6.25 -10.94 -5.02
CA ALA A 118 5.57 -11.61 -6.13
C ALA A 118 5.95 -13.09 -6.24
N GLN A 119 7.22 -13.44 -6.06
CA GLN A 119 7.69 -14.82 -6.11
C GLN A 119 7.17 -15.72 -4.97
N ARG A 120 6.65 -15.12 -3.90
CA ARG A 120 6.23 -15.84 -2.67
C ARG A 120 4.70 -15.86 -2.48
N LEU A 121 3.96 -15.34 -3.45
CA LEU A 121 2.51 -15.26 -3.46
C LEU A 121 1.96 -15.96 -4.71
N ASP A 122 0.74 -16.49 -4.58
CA ASP A 122 0.00 -17.18 -5.63
C ASP A 122 -0.80 -16.21 -6.52
N ILE A 123 -0.79 -14.91 -6.17
CA ILE A 123 -1.48 -13.84 -6.90
C ILE A 123 -0.49 -12.83 -7.49
N PRO A 124 -0.78 -12.26 -8.68
CA PRO A 124 0.06 -11.25 -9.29
C PRO A 124 0.18 -10.01 -8.39
N VAL A 125 1.38 -9.42 -8.39
CA VAL A 125 1.72 -8.23 -7.61
C VAL A 125 2.07 -7.08 -8.55
N THR A 126 1.62 -5.88 -8.23
CA THR A 126 1.95 -4.64 -8.94
C THR A 126 2.35 -3.54 -7.97
N THR A 127 3.27 -2.67 -8.39
CA THR A 127 3.62 -1.44 -7.67
C THR A 127 2.73 -0.26 -8.07
N GLY A 128 2.03 -0.36 -9.20
CA GLY A 128 1.23 0.73 -9.75
C GLY A 128 2.04 1.90 -10.32
N ASP A 129 3.37 1.84 -10.35
CA ASP A 129 4.22 2.98 -10.71
C ASP A 129 3.99 3.46 -12.15
N SER A 130 3.81 2.55 -13.11
CA SER A 130 3.50 2.91 -14.50
C SER A 130 2.21 3.72 -14.62
N TYR A 131 1.19 3.37 -13.83
CA TYR A 131 -0.08 4.11 -13.80
C TYR A 131 0.10 5.47 -13.13
N THR A 132 0.85 5.53 -12.04
CA THR A 132 1.20 6.78 -11.34
C THR A 132 1.94 7.75 -12.26
N VAL A 133 2.95 7.28 -13.00
CA VAL A 133 3.71 8.10 -13.97
C VAL A 133 2.78 8.62 -15.08
N TYR A 134 1.95 7.75 -15.65
CA TYR A 134 0.98 8.15 -16.66
C TYR A 134 0.06 9.27 -16.14
N MET A 135 -0.51 9.09 -14.94
CA MET A 135 -1.40 10.08 -14.33
C MET A 135 -0.68 11.39 -14.03
N ALA A 136 0.58 11.36 -13.58
CA ALA A 136 1.37 12.56 -13.36
C ALA A 136 1.59 13.36 -14.66
N VAL A 137 1.90 12.66 -15.77
CA VAL A 137 2.04 13.29 -17.09
C VAL A 137 0.71 13.91 -17.54
N GLN A 138 -0.42 13.21 -17.39
CA GLN A 138 -1.73 13.77 -17.73
C GLN A 138 -2.06 15.00 -16.89
N ALA A 139 -1.83 14.94 -15.58
CA ALA A 139 -2.07 16.07 -14.67
C ALA A 139 -1.20 17.29 -15.05
N ALA A 140 0.07 17.08 -15.38
CA ALA A 140 0.96 18.15 -15.85
C ALA A 140 0.46 18.79 -17.15
N ARG A 141 -0.05 17.98 -18.09
CA ARG A 141 -0.63 18.49 -19.35
C ARG A 141 -1.85 19.36 -19.11
N VAL A 142 -2.77 18.90 -18.26
CA VAL A 142 -3.97 19.67 -17.91
C VAL A 142 -3.58 20.97 -17.21
N ALA A 143 -2.66 20.92 -16.26
CA ALA A 143 -2.19 22.12 -15.54
C ALA A 143 -1.58 23.16 -16.49
N ALA A 144 -0.71 22.74 -17.42
CA ALA A 144 -0.11 23.66 -18.38
C ALA A 144 -1.15 24.31 -19.30
N GLN A 145 -2.14 23.54 -19.77
CA GLN A 145 -3.26 24.08 -20.54
C GLN A 145 -4.07 25.11 -19.74
N THR A 146 -4.38 24.81 -18.47
CA THR A 146 -5.10 25.73 -17.58
C THR A 146 -4.33 27.03 -17.33
N MET A 147 -3.00 26.94 -17.25
CA MET A 147 -2.12 28.11 -17.02
C MET A 147 -1.71 28.84 -18.30
N GLY A 148 -2.12 28.37 -19.48
CA GLY A 148 -1.68 28.92 -20.76
C GLY A 148 -0.18 28.72 -21.06
N ALA A 149 0.45 27.72 -20.43
CA ALA A 149 1.87 27.39 -20.61
C ALA A 149 2.06 26.33 -21.72
N ASP A 150 3.12 26.48 -22.53
CA ASP A 150 3.51 25.48 -23.53
C ASP A 150 4.52 24.49 -22.92
N LEU A 151 4.11 23.22 -22.79
CA LEU A 151 4.95 22.14 -22.26
C LEU A 151 6.20 21.84 -23.11
N ARG A 152 6.27 22.35 -24.33
CA ARG A 152 7.42 22.15 -25.24
C ARG A 152 8.56 23.15 -25.01
N GLN A 153 8.36 24.14 -24.14
CA GLN A 153 9.33 25.22 -23.89
C GLN A 153 10.18 25.02 -22.62
N GLY A 154 10.35 23.78 -22.14
CA GLY A 154 11.15 23.43 -20.96
C GLY A 154 12.27 22.46 -21.27
#